data_AF-A0A958BFT6-F1
#
_entry.id   AF-A0A958BFT6-F1
#
_cell.length_a   1.000
_cell.length_b   1.000
_cell.length_c   1.000
_cell.angle_alpha   90.00
_cell.angle_beta   90.00
_cell.angle_gamma   90.00
#
_symmetry.space_group_name_H-M   'P 1'
#
loop_
_entity.id
_entity.type
_entity.pdbx_description
1 polymer ?
#
loop_
_entity_poly.entity_id
_entity_poly.type
_entity_poly.pdbx_seq_one_letter_code
_entity_poly.pdbx_strand_id
1 'polypeptide(L)'
;MPPSAFALELGGDALGRDRSPTWSDRPRVRFGIDSGPMLAGVVGRRKFQYDLWGDAVNCASRMELHSEPGRLHISSDTWKHVRHAFACTSRGRIAIEGMGEMETFFVDQALAPRAPMATRSGRAANSLGDGAETQGQSDIDSRRSS
;
A
#
# COMPACT_ATOMS: atom_id res chain seq x y z
N MET A 1 27.92 -47.55 -20.68
CA MET A 1 29.35 -47.40 -20.31
C MET A 1 30.16 -47.49 -21.60
N PRO A 2 30.78 -46.40 -22.05
CA PRO A 2 32.01 -45.80 -21.49
C PRO A 2 31.78 -44.71 -20.41
N PRO A 3 32.81 -44.33 -19.61
CA PRO A 3 32.73 -43.20 -18.69
C PRO A 3 33.06 -41.90 -19.43
N SER A 4 32.07 -41.03 -19.66
CA SER A 4 32.28 -39.72 -20.27
C SER A 4 32.83 -38.75 -19.21
N ALA A 5 34.15 -38.67 -19.14
CA ALA A 5 34.85 -37.55 -18.51
C ALA A 5 34.38 -36.26 -19.20
N PHE A 6 33.54 -35.49 -18.51
CA PHE A 6 33.04 -34.20 -18.95
C PHE A 6 34.18 -33.20 -18.78
N ALA A 7 35.00 -33.06 -19.82
CA ALA A 7 35.96 -31.98 -19.96
C ALA A 7 35.16 -30.68 -20.16
N LEU A 8 34.97 -29.92 -19.08
CA LEU A 8 34.52 -28.53 -19.18
C LEU A 8 35.75 -27.66 -19.42
N GLU A 9 35.92 -27.37 -20.70
CA GLU A 9 36.86 -26.41 -21.26
C GLU A 9 36.61 -25.03 -20.63
N LEU A 10 37.53 -24.62 -19.74
CA LEU A 10 37.68 -23.24 -19.32
C LEU A 10 38.29 -22.45 -20.48
N GLY A 11 37.47 -22.24 -21.52
CA GLY A 11 37.68 -21.19 -22.51
C GLY A 11 37.46 -19.85 -21.82
N GLY A 12 38.54 -19.07 -21.73
CA GLY A 12 38.51 -17.73 -21.18
C GLY A 12 37.53 -16.84 -21.94
N ASP A 13 36.67 -16.17 -21.18
CA ASP A 13 36.08 -14.89 -21.55
C ASP A 13 35.70 -14.15 -20.26
N ALA A 14 36.75 -13.77 -19.54
CA ALA A 14 36.70 -12.74 -18.52
C ALA A 14 36.63 -11.37 -19.22
N LEU A 15 35.43 -10.94 -19.62
CA LEU A 15 35.19 -9.53 -19.91
C LEU A 15 33.75 -9.15 -19.54
N GLY A 16 33.64 -8.18 -18.64
CA GLY A 16 32.41 -7.64 -18.08
C GLY A 16 31.40 -7.22 -19.15
N ARG A 17 30.48 -8.13 -19.47
CA ARG A 17 29.30 -7.80 -20.26
C ARG A 17 28.21 -7.35 -19.29
N ASP A 18 27.97 -6.05 -19.25
CA ASP A 18 26.75 -5.44 -18.72
C ASP A 18 25.53 -6.19 -19.29
N ARG A 19 24.98 -7.13 -18.51
CA ARG A 19 23.73 -7.79 -18.81
C ARG A 19 22.61 -6.89 -18.32
N SER A 20 22.36 -5.79 -19.02
CA SER A 20 21.07 -5.13 -18.94
C SER A 20 20.00 -6.18 -19.26
N PRO A 21 19.07 -6.52 -18.35
CA PRO A 21 18.08 -7.54 -18.61
C PRO A 21 17.31 -7.14 -19.87
N THR A 22 17.48 -7.94 -20.92
CA THR A 22 16.70 -7.77 -22.14
C THR A 22 15.23 -7.99 -21.81
N TRP A 23 14.34 -7.35 -22.55
CA TRP A 23 12.89 -7.43 -22.32
C TRP A 23 12.34 -8.87 -22.29
N SER A 24 13.07 -9.83 -22.88
CA SER A 24 12.71 -11.26 -22.95
C SER A 24 12.89 -12.04 -21.65
N ASP A 25 13.63 -11.54 -20.66
CA ASP A 25 13.95 -12.25 -19.40
C ASP A 25 13.30 -11.60 -18.17
N ARG A 26 12.06 -11.12 -18.31
CA ARG A 26 11.33 -10.59 -17.14
C ARG A 26 10.90 -11.73 -16.22
N PRO A 27 11.30 -11.72 -14.94
CA PRO A 27 10.85 -12.74 -14.00
C PRO A 27 9.33 -12.65 -13.85
N ARG A 28 8.67 -13.80 -13.91
CA ARG A 28 7.22 -13.91 -13.67
C ARG A 28 6.96 -13.84 -12.17
N VAL A 29 6.61 -12.65 -11.68
CA VAL A 29 6.34 -12.40 -10.26
C VAL A 29 4.89 -12.77 -9.92
N ARG A 30 4.68 -13.31 -8.73
CA ARG A 30 3.36 -13.54 -8.12
C ARG A 30 3.21 -12.60 -6.94
N PHE A 31 1.99 -12.17 -6.68
CA PHE A 31 1.70 -11.23 -5.61
C PHE A 31 0.48 -11.69 -4.82
N GLY A 32 0.62 -11.72 -3.50
CA GLY A 32 -0.46 -11.98 -2.55
C GLY A 32 -0.57 -10.82 -1.57
N ILE A 33 -1.78 -10.28 -1.40
CA ILE A 33 -2.04 -9.20 -0.46
C ILE A 33 -3.19 -9.60 0.47
N ASP A 34 -2.94 -9.39 1.75
CA ASP A 34 -3.95 -9.55 2.80
C ASP A 34 -3.91 -8.34 3.74
N SER A 35 -5.01 -8.08 4.44
CA SER A 35 -5.15 -6.96 5.36
C SER A 35 -5.80 -7.43 6.64
N GLY A 36 -5.02 -7.45 7.72
CA GLY A 36 -5.47 -7.90 9.03
C GLY A 36 -4.51 -7.47 10.13
N PRO A 37 -4.86 -7.78 11.39
CA PRO A 37 -3.99 -7.49 12.53
C PRO A 37 -2.68 -8.28 12.43
N MET A 38 -1.56 -7.61 12.72
CA MET A 38 -0.24 -8.22 12.79
C MET A 38 0.60 -7.55 13.90
N LEU A 39 1.62 -8.26 14.37
CA LEU A 39 2.60 -7.78 15.32
C LEU A 39 3.91 -7.47 14.60
N ALA A 40 4.40 -6.25 14.74
CA ALA A 40 5.75 -5.87 14.35
C ALA A 40 6.65 -5.84 15.58
N GLY A 41 7.83 -6.42 15.50
CA GLY A 41 8.79 -6.42 16.62
C GLY A 41 10.22 -6.23 16.16
N VAL A 42 11.05 -5.78 17.10
CA VAL A 42 12.50 -5.71 16.94
C VAL A 42 13.13 -6.78 17.79
N VAL A 43 13.86 -7.70 17.16
CA VAL A 43 14.62 -8.72 17.86
C VAL A 43 16.10 -8.38 17.82
N GLY A 44 16.73 -8.42 19.00
CA GLY A 44 18.19 -8.28 19.16
C GLY A 44 18.61 -7.10 20.02
N ARG A 45 19.74 -7.28 20.73
CA ARG A 45 20.34 -6.24 21.60
C ARG A 45 21.52 -5.49 20.97
N ARG A 46 22.08 -6.01 19.87
CA ARG A 46 23.27 -5.43 19.19
C ARG A 46 23.13 -5.31 17.67
N LYS A 47 22.31 -6.17 17.05
CA LYS A 47 21.87 -6.05 15.66
C LYS A 47 20.35 -6.10 15.70
N PHE A 48 19.72 -4.99 15.34
CA PHE A 48 18.27 -4.89 15.33
C PHE A 48 17.74 -5.53 14.05
N GLN A 49 16.95 -6.59 14.17
CA GLN A 49 16.18 -7.17 13.09
C GLN A 49 14.72 -6.80 13.30
N TYR A 50 14.07 -6.31 12.25
CA TYR A 50 12.66 -5.96 12.25
C TYR A 50 11.90 -7.06 11.53
N ASP A 51 10.96 -7.69 12.22
CA ASP A 51 10.18 -8.80 11.68
C ASP A 51 8.69 -8.57 11.96
N LEU A 52 7.86 -9.10 11.07
CA LEU A 52 6.39 -9.07 11.14
C LEU A 52 5.87 -10.49 11.37
N TRP A 53 4.99 -10.66 12.35
CA TRP A 53 4.33 -11.93 12.64
C TRP A 53 2.82 -11.74 12.78
N GLY A 54 2.05 -12.72 12.32
CA GLY A 54 0.61 -12.74 12.49
C GLY A 54 -0.11 -13.46 11.37
N ASP A 55 -1.41 -13.68 11.59
CA ASP A 55 -2.27 -14.41 10.66
C ASP A 55 -2.37 -13.69 9.31
N ALA A 56 -2.33 -12.36 9.28
CA ALA A 56 -2.35 -11.58 8.05
C ALA A 56 -1.13 -11.85 7.15
N VAL A 57 0.06 -12.03 7.74
CA VAL A 57 1.29 -12.32 6.97
C VAL A 57 1.24 -13.75 6.42
N ASN A 58 0.75 -14.70 7.21
CA ASN A 58 0.55 -16.08 6.76
C ASN A 58 -0.50 -16.13 5.63
N CYS A 59 -1.63 -15.44 5.79
CA CYS A 59 -2.67 -15.32 4.77
C CYS A 59 -2.13 -14.73 3.46
N ALA A 60 -1.37 -13.62 3.53
CA ALA A 60 -0.75 -13.00 2.35
C ALA A 60 0.18 -13.98 1.61
N SER A 61 0.98 -14.76 2.34
CA SER A 61 1.82 -15.81 1.75
C SER A 61 0.98 -16.88 1.03
N ARG A 62 -0.16 -17.28 1.62
CA ARG A 62 -1.09 -18.21 0.95
C ARG A 62 -1.77 -17.58 -0.25
N MET A 63 -2.05 -16.27 -0.25
CA MET A 63 -2.58 -15.56 -1.42
C MET A 63 -1.59 -15.57 -2.58
N GLU A 64 -0.30 -15.39 -2.30
CA GLU A 64 0.75 -15.44 -3.32
C GLU A 64 0.85 -16.84 -3.94
N LEU A 65 0.80 -17.89 -3.12
CA LEU A 65 0.86 -19.28 -3.58
C LEU A 65 -0.26 -19.64 -4.54
N HIS A 66 -1.48 -19.17 -4.29
CA HIS A 66 -2.65 -19.40 -5.16
C HIS A 66 -2.75 -18.38 -6.32
N SER A 67 -1.85 -17.41 -6.40
CA SER A 67 -1.85 -16.39 -7.45
C SER A 67 -1.32 -16.93 -8.77
N GLU A 68 -1.87 -16.39 -9.86
CA GLU A 68 -1.28 -16.53 -11.18
C GLU A 68 -0.10 -15.56 -11.36
N PRO A 69 0.95 -15.94 -12.12
CA PRO A 69 2.05 -15.03 -12.38
C PRO A 69 1.60 -13.80 -13.19
N GLY A 70 2.02 -12.62 -12.76
CA GLY A 70 1.64 -11.34 -13.38
C GLY A 70 0.27 -10.81 -12.95
N ARG A 71 -0.43 -11.49 -12.04
CA ARG A 71 -1.69 -11.01 -11.44
C ARG A 71 -1.51 -10.68 -9.96
N LEU A 72 -2.32 -9.74 -9.47
CA LEU A 72 -2.41 -9.34 -8.07
C LEU A 72 -3.57 -10.06 -7.41
N HIS A 73 -3.28 -11.02 -6.53
CA HIS A 73 -4.28 -11.78 -5.80
C HIS A 73 -4.50 -11.18 -4.40
N ILE A 74 -5.76 -10.93 -4.06
CA ILE A 74 -6.14 -10.27 -2.81
C ILE A 74 -7.20 -11.07 -2.05
N SER A 75 -7.14 -11.00 -0.73
CA SER A 75 -8.17 -11.57 0.15
C SER A 75 -9.45 -10.71 0.17
N SER A 76 -10.54 -11.29 0.69
CA SER A 76 -11.79 -10.55 0.91
C SER A 76 -11.64 -9.34 1.83
N ASP A 77 -10.72 -9.38 2.79
CA ASP A 77 -10.50 -8.27 3.72
C ASP A 77 -9.80 -7.11 3.02
N THR A 78 -8.76 -7.38 2.25
CA THR A 78 -8.14 -6.35 1.39
C THR A 78 -9.13 -5.80 0.36
N TRP A 79 -9.95 -6.66 -0.26
CA TRP A 79 -10.97 -6.23 -1.23
C TRP A 79 -11.92 -5.18 -0.64
N LYS A 80 -12.33 -5.33 0.63
CA LYS A 80 -13.19 -4.33 1.31
C LYS A 80 -12.56 -2.93 1.32
N HIS A 81 -11.24 -2.85 1.41
CA HIS A 81 -10.50 -1.60 1.41
C HIS A 81 -10.25 -1.07 0.00
N VAL A 82 -9.95 -1.92 -0.98
CA VAL A 82 -9.51 -1.46 -2.32
C VAL A 82 -10.62 -1.36 -3.37
N ARG A 83 -11.79 -1.96 -3.15
CA ARG A 83 -12.92 -2.03 -4.11
C ARG A 83 -13.39 -0.68 -4.67
N HIS A 84 -13.10 0.41 -3.98
CA HIS A 84 -13.52 1.76 -4.40
C HIS A 84 -12.53 2.44 -5.34
N ALA A 85 -11.29 1.94 -5.40
CA ALA A 85 -10.18 2.50 -6.18
C ALA A 85 -9.74 1.56 -7.31
N PHE A 86 -10.07 0.27 -7.25
CA PHE A 86 -9.69 -0.71 -8.26
C PHE A 86 -10.86 -1.59 -8.66
N ALA A 87 -10.92 -1.93 -9.95
CA ALA A 87 -11.76 -3.00 -10.45
C ALA A 87 -11.17 -4.35 -10.02
N CYS A 88 -12.00 -5.21 -9.48
CA CYS A 88 -11.60 -6.54 -9.02
C CYS A 88 -12.53 -7.62 -9.58
N THR A 89 -11.94 -8.73 -10.01
CA THR A 89 -12.66 -9.92 -10.47
C THR A 89 -12.67 -10.97 -9.35
N SER A 90 -13.86 -11.43 -8.93
CA SER A 90 -13.98 -12.52 -7.96
C SER A 90 -13.53 -13.83 -8.57
N ARG A 91 -12.72 -14.58 -7.81
CA ARG A 91 -12.24 -15.92 -8.20
C ARG A 91 -13.05 -17.05 -7.55
N GLY A 92 -14.03 -16.70 -6.71
CA GLY A 92 -14.79 -17.65 -5.92
C GLY A 92 -14.17 -17.90 -4.55
N ARG A 93 -14.66 -18.94 -3.87
CA ARG A 93 -14.18 -19.35 -2.55
C ARG A 93 -13.04 -20.36 -2.68
N ILE A 94 -11.95 -20.09 -1.97
CA ILE A 94 -10.77 -20.94 -1.93
C ILE A 94 -10.53 -21.33 -0.47
N ALA A 95 -10.30 -22.63 -0.24
CA ALA A 95 -9.85 -23.14 1.05
C ALA A 95 -8.41 -22.68 1.34
N ILE A 96 -8.23 -21.91 2.41
CA ILE A 96 -6.91 -21.55 2.90
C ILE A 96 -6.67 -22.31 4.19
N GLU A 97 -5.56 -23.04 4.20
CA GLU A 97 -5.11 -23.79 5.37
C GLU A 97 -5.02 -22.89 6.61
N GLY A 98 -5.72 -23.27 7.68
CA GLY A 98 -5.76 -22.53 8.95
C GLY A 98 -6.76 -21.37 9.01
N MET A 99 -7.32 -20.92 7.87
CA MET A 99 -8.25 -19.78 7.81
C MET A 99 -9.65 -20.16 7.31
N GLY A 100 -9.80 -21.37 6.74
CA GLY A 100 -11.08 -21.85 6.19
C GLY A 100 -11.33 -21.37 4.76
N GLU A 101 -12.58 -21.43 4.33
CA GLU A 101 -13.01 -20.97 3.00
C GLU A 101 -13.12 -19.44 3.00
N MET A 102 -12.38 -18.77 2.11
CA MET A 102 -12.49 -17.33 1.92
C MET A 102 -12.71 -17.00 0.44
N GLU A 103 -13.50 -15.94 0.18
CA GLU A 103 -13.62 -15.40 -1.16
C GLU A 103 -12.36 -14.60 -1.51
N THR A 104 -11.80 -14.85 -2.70
CA THR A 104 -10.61 -14.15 -3.17
C THR A 104 -10.86 -13.44 -4.48
N PHE A 105 -10.03 -12.43 -4.75
CA PHE A 105 -10.22 -11.53 -5.88
C PHE A 105 -8.90 -11.29 -6.60
N PHE A 106 -8.97 -11.05 -7.91
CA PHE A 106 -7.88 -10.46 -8.66
C PHE A 106 -8.12 -8.98 -8.87
N VAL A 107 -7.04 -8.19 -8.79
CA VAL A 107 -7.08 -6.76 -9.14
C VAL A 107 -6.73 -6.62 -10.62
N ASP A 108 -7.63 -5.97 -11.37
CA ASP A 108 -7.48 -5.81 -12.82
C ASP A 108 -6.92 -4.42 -13.17
N GLN A 109 -7.66 -3.35 -12.85
CA GLN A 109 -7.30 -1.99 -13.23
C GLN A 109 -7.72 -0.98 -12.16
N ALA A 110 -6.99 0.14 -12.08
CA ALA A 110 -7.39 1.27 -11.25
C ALA A 110 -8.68 1.90 -11.83
N LEU A 111 -9.68 2.08 -10.97
CA LEU A 111 -10.82 2.93 -11.27
C LEU A 111 -10.30 4.38 -11.28
N ALA A 112 -10.64 5.15 -12.30
CA ALA A 112 -10.13 6.52 -12.48
C ALA A 112 -10.14 7.31 -11.16
N PRO A 113 -9.11 8.14 -10.90
CA PRO A 113 -8.96 8.80 -9.62
C PRO A 113 -10.22 9.60 -9.30
N ARG A 114 -10.88 9.27 -8.19
CA ARG A 114 -11.84 10.20 -7.59
C ARG A 114 -11.08 11.50 -7.34
N ALA A 115 -11.62 12.61 -7.84
CA ALA A 115 -11.11 13.95 -7.58
C ALA A 115 -10.76 14.09 -6.09
N PRO A 116 -9.66 14.77 -5.75
CA PRO A 116 -9.18 14.85 -4.37
C PRO A 116 -10.32 15.33 -3.48
N MET A 117 -10.66 14.51 -2.48
CA MET A 117 -11.65 14.85 -1.48
C MET A 117 -11.17 16.14 -0.81
N ALA A 118 -11.84 17.26 -1.09
CA ALA A 118 -11.49 18.55 -0.54
C ALA A 118 -11.34 18.40 0.97
N THR A 119 -10.10 18.48 1.45
CA THR A 119 -9.83 18.68 2.87
C THR A 119 -10.65 19.89 3.26
N ARG A 120 -11.60 19.71 4.19
CA ARG A 120 -12.23 20.83 4.87
C ARG A 120 -11.13 21.55 5.65
N SER A 121 -10.44 22.45 4.96
CA SER A 121 -9.54 23.42 5.56
C SER A 121 -10.34 24.16 6.62
N GLY A 122 -9.91 24.01 7.86
CA GLY A 122 -10.46 24.74 9.00
C GLY A 122 -10.31 26.23 8.75
N ARG A 123 -11.45 26.90 8.60
CA ARG A 123 -11.53 28.37 8.64
C ARG A 123 -11.62 28.79 10.11
N ALA A 124 -10.47 28.80 10.80
CA ALA A 124 -10.32 29.38 12.14
C ALA A 124 -8.89 29.93 12.30
N ALA A 125 -8.72 31.22 11.97
CA ALA A 125 -7.56 32.13 12.21
C ALA A 125 -7.57 33.14 11.04
N ASN A 126 -7.57 34.47 11.17
CA ASN A 126 -7.36 35.41 12.26
C ASN A 126 -8.21 36.66 11.96
N SER A 127 -8.86 37.23 12.96
CA SER A 127 -9.33 38.62 12.92
C SER A 127 -8.71 39.38 14.09
N LEU A 128 -7.50 39.90 13.87
CA LEU A 128 -6.81 40.82 14.76
C LEU A 128 -6.10 41.86 13.88
N GLY A 129 -6.56 43.10 14.00
CA GLY A 129 -5.84 44.32 13.64
C GLY A 129 -6.11 44.88 12.24
N ASP A 130 -6.92 45.94 12.17
CA ASP A 130 -6.39 47.23 11.72
C ASP A 130 -7.33 48.37 12.17
N GLY A 131 -6.75 49.30 12.92
CA GLY A 131 -7.40 50.54 13.32
C GLY A 131 -7.29 51.59 12.23
N ALA A 132 -8.36 52.35 12.03
CA ALA A 132 -8.33 53.63 11.33
C ALA A 132 -9.37 54.56 11.99
N GLU A 133 -8.85 55.40 12.89
CA GLU A 133 -9.03 56.84 12.92
C GLU A 133 -10.37 57.50 12.48
N THR A 134 -10.80 58.42 13.36
CA THR A 134 -11.32 59.78 13.06
C THR A 134 -12.83 60.06 13.27
N GLN A 135 -13.05 60.74 14.41
CA GLN A 135 -13.95 61.87 14.70
C GLN A 135 -15.48 61.72 14.57
N GLY A 136 -16.17 62.20 15.62
CA GLY A 136 -17.61 62.48 15.59
C GLY A 136 -18.18 62.80 16.96
N GLN A 137 -17.74 63.92 17.54
CA GLN A 137 -18.34 64.58 18.70
C GLN A 137 -19.85 64.83 18.53
N SER A 138 -20.54 65.00 19.66
CA SER A 138 -21.83 65.69 19.89
C SER A 138 -22.96 64.73 20.28
N ASP A 139 -23.37 64.79 21.56
CA ASP A 139 -24.65 65.40 21.96
C ASP A 139 -25.66 64.24 22.21
N ILE A 140 -26.45 64.12 23.27
CA ILE A 140 -26.99 65.09 24.22
C ILE A 140 -27.48 64.32 25.46
N ASP A 141 -27.30 64.96 26.60
CA ASP A 141 -28.05 64.87 27.85
C ASP A 141 -29.50 64.30 27.75
N SER A 142 -29.79 63.22 28.47
CA SER A 142 -31.13 63.05 29.05
C SER A 142 -31.14 62.18 30.32
N ARG A 143 -31.02 62.87 31.47
CA ARG A 143 -31.98 62.85 32.61
C ARG A 143 -32.52 61.47 33.04
N ARG A 144 -32.13 60.97 34.21
CA ARG A 144 -32.78 61.26 35.51
C ARG A 144 -34.30 61.05 35.49
N SER A 145 -34.74 59.86 35.89
CA SER A 145 -36.02 59.52 36.56
C SER A 145 -36.17 58.00 36.46
N SER A 146 -36.61 57.23 37.44
CA SER A 146 -37.11 57.44 38.80
C SER A 146 -37.06 56.08 39.49
#